data_AF-A0A2E3PVA8-F1
#
_entry.id   AF-A0A2E3PVA8-F1
#
_cell.length_a   1.000
_cell.length_b   1.000
_cell.length_c   1.000
_cell.angle_alpha   90.00
_cell.angle_beta   90.00
_cell.angle_gamma   90.00
#
_symmetry.space_group_name_H-M   'P 1'
#
loop_
_entity.id
_entity.type
_entity.pdbx_description
1 polymer ?
#
loop_
_entity_poly.entity_id
_entity_poly.type
_entity_poly.pdbx_seq_one_letter_code
_entity_poly.pdbx_strand_id
1 'polypeptide(L)'
;MKPCRWVGDAQEKMRSFPPEVRRDMGTALRYAQSGLKAGSAKPLKGFGSGVLEIVDNHDGDTYRCIYLLRLKGIVYVLHAFQKKSKTGIKTSRQDLDLIKSRIKLAEADYKRDT
;
A
#
# COMPACT_ATOMS: atom_id res chain seq x y z
N MET A 1 -4.72 -17.61 -5.82
CA MET A 1 -4.61 -16.28 -5.18
C MET A 1 -3.36 -15.60 -5.72
N LYS A 2 -3.42 -14.31 -6.09
CA LYS A 2 -2.24 -13.59 -6.61
C LYS A 2 -1.17 -13.49 -5.52
N PRO A 3 0.12 -13.69 -5.81
CA PRO A 3 1.20 -13.40 -4.87
C PRO A 3 1.17 -11.94 -4.40
N CYS A 4 1.60 -11.72 -3.17
CA CYS A 4 1.81 -10.40 -2.58
C CYS A 4 3.31 -10.19 -2.39
N ARG A 5 3.88 -9.16 -3.01
CA ARG A 5 5.30 -8.81 -2.93
C ARG A 5 5.46 -7.49 -2.20
N TRP A 6 6.48 -7.41 -1.35
CA TRP A 6 6.77 -6.25 -0.52
C TRP A 6 7.98 -5.51 -1.09
N VAL A 7 7.86 -4.19 -1.25
CA VAL A 7 8.95 -3.37 -1.80
C VAL A 7 9.63 -2.60 -0.67
N GLY A 8 10.96 -2.72 -0.59
CA GLY A 8 11.74 -2.07 0.45
C GLY A 8 11.31 -2.50 1.84
N ASP A 9 11.16 -1.55 2.77
CA ASP A 9 10.82 -1.79 4.17
C ASP A 9 9.31 -1.90 4.45
N ALA A 10 8.47 -2.00 3.41
CA ALA A 10 7.02 -1.91 3.55
C ALA A 10 6.45 -3.01 4.48
N GLN A 11 7.05 -4.21 4.47
CA GLN A 11 6.59 -5.31 5.32
C GLN A 11 6.93 -5.05 6.78
N GLU A 12 8.15 -4.60 7.06
CA GLU A 12 8.63 -4.27 8.40
C GLU A 12 7.80 -3.13 9.00
N LYS A 13 7.50 -2.09 8.21
CA LYS A 13 6.64 -0.99 8.64
C LYS A 13 5.21 -1.43 8.92
N MET A 14 4.63 -2.29 8.09
CA MET A 14 3.30 -2.83 8.37
C MET A 14 3.31 -3.68 9.64
N ARG A 15 4.37 -4.47 9.87
CA ARG A 15 4.50 -5.32 11.07
C ARG A 15 4.56 -4.52 12.37
N SER A 16 5.05 -3.28 12.33
CA SER A 16 5.11 -2.38 13.50
C SER A 16 3.79 -1.66 13.80
N PHE A 17 2.74 -1.84 12.99
CA PHE A 17 1.43 -1.23 13.28
C PHE A 17 0.71 -1.96 14.43
N PRO A 18 -0.28 -1.29 15.07
CA PRO A 18 -1.16 -1.93 16.03
C PRO A 18 -1.79 -3.21 15.47
N PRO A 19 -2.01 -4.26 16.29
CA PRO A 19 -2.51 -5.55 15.81
C PRO A 19 -3.81 -5.48 14.99
N GLU A 20 -4.72 -4.58 15.38
CA GLU A 20 -6.00 -4.34 14.71
C GLU A 20 -5.78 -3.77 13.30
N VAL A 21 -4.98 -2.71 13.20
CA VAL A 21 -4.61 -2.09 11.91
C VAL A 21 -3.97 -3.11 10.96
N ARG A 22 -3.08 -3.97 11.48
CA ARG A 22 -2.46 -5.03 10.66
C ARG A 22 -3.49 -6.03 10.14
N ARG A 23 -4.46 -6.41 10.97
CA ARG A 23 -5.52 -7.36 10.61
C ARG A 23 -6.40 -6.77 9.51
N ASP A 24 -6.79 -5.52 9.64
CA ASP A 24 -7.73 -4.88 8.73
C ASP A 24 -7.06 -4.58 7.38
N MET A 25 -5.84 -4.04 7.40
CA MET A 25 -5.04 -3.87 6.19
C MET A 25 -4.68 -5.20 5.53
N GLY A 26 -4.35 -6.23 6.31
CA GLY A 26 -4.07 -7.57 5.80
C GLY A 26 -5.29 -8.19 5.12
N THR A 27 -6.48 -8.00 5.69
CA THR A 27 -7.75 -8.43 5.08
C THR A 27 -8.00 -7.71 3.76
N ALA A 28 -7.76 -6.40 3.71
CA ALA A 28 -7.89 -5.62 2.48
C ALA A 28 -6.89 -6.06 1.38
N LEU A 29 -5.64 -6.36 1.74
CA LEU A 29 -4.67 -6.95 0.81
C LEU A 29 -5.10 -8.33 0.33
N ARG A 30 -5.67 -9.17 1.21
CA ARG A 30 -6.19 -10.48 0.82
C ARG A 30 -7.32 -10.38 -0.19
N TYR A 31 -8.23 -9.41 -0.04
CA TYR A 31 -9.22 -9.12 -1.09
C TYR A 31 -8.55 -8.77 -2.42
N ALA A 32 -7.53 -7.90 -2.38
CA ALA A 32 -6.77 -7.52 -3.57
C ALA A 32 -6.09 -8.73 -4.26
N GLN A 33 -5.54 -9.65 -3.47
CA GLN A 33 -4.94 -10.89 -4.00
C GLN A 33 -5.98 -11.83 -4.65
N SER A 34 -7.23 -11.77 -4.22
CA SER A 34 -8.37 -12.49 -4.83
C SER A 34 -8.97 -11.75 -6.02
N GLY A 35 -8.42 -10.60 -6.42
CA GLY A 35 -8.96 -9.77 -7.51
C GLY A 35 -10.16 -8.92 -7.10
N LEU A 36 -10.48 -8.87 -5.80
CA LEU A 36 -11.53 -8.03 -5.22
C LEU A 36 -10.94 -6.72 -4.70
N LYS A 37 -11.80 -5.74 -4.46
CA LYS A 37 -11.41 -4.45 -3.87
C LYS A 37 -12.13 -4.28 -2.53
N ALA A 38 -11.36 -4.14 -1.45
CA ALA A 38 -11.93 -3.82 -0.14
C ALA A 38 -12.57 -2.41 -0.14
N GLY A 39 -13.63 -2.22 0.63
CA GLY A 39 -14.28 -0.90 0.78
C GLY A 39 -13.34 0.19 1.35
N SER A 40 -12.37 -0.22 2.15
CA SER A 40 -11.32 0.66 2.71
C SER A 40 -10.26 1.08 1.67
N ALA A 41 -10.19 0.41 0.52
CA ALA A 41 -9.21 0.71 -0.52
C ALA A 41 -9.71 1.76 -1.50
N LYS A 42 -8.89 2.79 -1.78
CA LYS A 42 -9.23 3.92 -2.66
C LYS A 42 -8.09 4.20 -3.64
N PRO A 43 -8.36 4.66 -4.87
CA PRO A 43 -7.30 5.06 -5.78
C PRO A 43 -6.45 6.19 -5.19
N LEU A 44 -5.13 6.05 -5.23
CA LEU A 44 -4.21 7.11 -4.81
C LEU A 44 -4.05 8.11 -5.95
N LYS A 45 -4.46 9.36 -5.71
CA LYS A 45 -4.38 10.43 -6.72
C LYS A 45 -2.91 10.75 -7.06
N GLY A 46 -2.64 10.99 -8.35
CA GLY A 46 -1.33 11.45 -8.83
C GLY A 46 -0.31 10.38 -9.23
N PHE A 47 -0.68 9.08 -9.20
CA PHE A 47 0.22 7.96 -9.55
C PHE A 47 -0.24 7.13 -10.75
N GLY A 48 -1.26 7.59 -11.47
CA GLY A 48 -1.88 6.86 -12.57
C GLY A 48 -2.78 5.71 -12.10
N SER A 49 -3.24 4.91 -13.05
CA SER A 49 -4.16 3.81 -12.76
C SER A 49 -3.46 2.67 -12.01
N GLY A 50 -4.22 2.03 -11.12
CA GLY A 50 -3.80 0.81 -10.43
C GLY A 50 -2.95 0.99 -9.17
N VAL A 51 -2.71 2.22 -8.71
CA VAL A 51 -2.17 2.48 -7.37
C VAL A 51 -3.32 2.79 -6.41
N LEU A 52 -3.43 2.02 -5.34
CA LEU A 52 -4.47 2.16 -4.34
C LEU A 52 -3.86 2.35 -2.95
N GLU A 53 -4.61 3.03 -2.09
CA GLU A 53 -4.32 3.18 -0.67
C GLU A 53 -5.42 2.53 0.17
N ILE A 54 -5.03 1.78 1.19
CA ILE A 54 -5.88 1.38 2.31
C ILE A 54 -5.66 2.40 3.40
N VAL A 55 -6.73 2.92 3.99
CA VAL A 55 -6.69 3.87 5.09
C VAL A 55 -7.39 3.26 6.29
N ASP A 56 -6.73 3.33 7.45
CA ASP A 56 -7.26 2.84 8.71
C ASP A 56 -6.97 3.87 9.82
N ASN A 57 -7.92 4.07 10.74
CA ASN A 57 -7.77 4.99 11.86
C ASN A 57 -7.84 4.18 13.16
N HIS A 58 -6.83 4.32 14.00
CA HIS A 58 -6.76 3.62 15.28
C HIS A 58 -6.13 4.56 16.33
N ASP A 59 -6.78 4.66 17.48
CA ASP A 59 -6.36 5.48 18.62
C ASP A 59 -6.00 6.95 18.27
N GLY A 60 -6.79 7.56 17.39
CA GLY A 60 -6.57 8.94 16.96
C GLY A 60 -5.40 9.15 15.99
N ASP A 61 -4.79 8.05 15.51
CA ASP A 61 -3.78 8.03 14.46
C ASP A 61 -4.33 7.43 13.16
N THR A 62 -3.78 7.86 12.03
CA THR A 62 -4.16 7.36 10.69
C THR A 62 -3.00 6.58 10.08
N TYR A 63 -3.26 5.34 9.70
CA TYR A 63 -2.34 4.45 9.04
C TYR A 63 -2.73 4.29 7.57
N ARG A 64 -1.72 4.20 6.70
CA ARG A 64 -1.92 3.97 5.27
C ARG A 64 -1.04 2.85 4.75
N CYS A 65 -1.60 2.04 3.86
CA CYS A 65 -0.89 1.01 3.11
C CYS A 65 -1.15 1.21 1.61
N ILE A 66 -0.08 1.42 0.84
CA ILE A 66 -0.12 1.73 -0.59
C ILE A 66 0.27 0.48 -1.37
N TYR A 67 -0.52 0.11 -2.38
CA TYR A 67 -0.27 -1.06 -3.18
C TYR A 67 -0.61 -0.85 -4.67
N LEU A 68 0.03 -1.64 -5.53
CA LEU A 68 -0.07 -1.58 -6.98
C LEU A 68 -0.70 -2.87 -7.53
N LEU A 69 -1.71 -2.72 -8.39
CA LEU A 69 -2.45 -3.82 -9.03
C LEU A 69 -2.32 -3.89 -10.56
N ARG A 70 -1.67 -2.91 -11.21
CA ARG A 70 -1.60 -2.88 -12.68
C ARG A 70 -0.66 -3.92 -13.28
N LEU A 71 0.24 -4.48 -12.48
CA LEU A 71 1.17 -5.53 -12.87
C LEU A 71 0.44 -6.88 -12.74
N LYS A 72 -0.17 -7.32 -13.85
CA LYS A 72 -1.14 -8.40 -13.88
C LYS A 72 -0.59 -9.66 -13.20
N GLY A 73 -1.31 -10.14 -12.19
CA GLY A 73 -0.97 -11.37 -11.48
C GLY A 73 -0.27 -11.17 -10.15
N ILE A 74 0.19 -9.96 -9.80
CA ILE A 74 0.90 -9.71 -8.54
C ILE A 74 0.34 -8.48 -7.83
N VAL A 75 0.22 -8.55 -6.49
CA VAL A 75 -0.06 -7.39 -5.64
C VAL A 75 1.27 -6.89 -5.08
N TYR A 76 1.70 -5.69 -5.45
CA TYR A 76 2.91 -5.08 -4.88
C TYR A 76 2.53 -4.12 -3.77
N VAL A 77 2.96 -4.39 -2.55
CA VAL A 77 2.86 -3.42 -1.44
C VAL A 77 4.07 -2.51 -1.48
N LEU A 78 3.80 -1.23 -1.77
CA LEU A 78 4.82 -0.23 -2.02
C LEU A 78 5.26 0.46 -0.74
N HIS A 79 4.32 0.82 0.13
CA HIS A 79 4.64 1.60 1.33
C HIS A 79 3.58 1.40 2.39
N ALA A 80 4.00 1.37 3.65
CA ALA A 80 3.13 1.39 4.81
C ALA A 80 3.65 2.44 5.79
N PHE A 81 2.81 3.38 6.19
CA PHE A 81 3.20 4.41 7.15
C PHE A 81 2.06 4.85 8.05
N GLN A 82 2.41 5.26 9.26
CA GLN A 82 1.55 6.09 10.11
C GLN A 82 1.73 7.55 9.71
N LYS A 83 0.63 8.23 9.52
CA LYS A 83 0.63 9.67 9.24
C LYS A 83 1.07 10.43 10.49
N LYS A 84 2.11 11.25 10.37
CA LYS A 84 2.68 12.02 11.49
C LYS A 84 1.81 13.19 11.98
N SER A 85 0.87 13.68 11.16
CA SER A 85 0.01 14.82 11.51
C SER A 85 -1.46 14.40 11.52
N LYS A 86 -2.17 14.74 12.61
CA LYS A 86 -3.61 14.50 12.74
C LYS A 86 -4.45 15.42 11.84
N THR A 87 -3.91 16.55 11.38
CA THR A 87 -4.67 17.61 10.67
C THR A 87 -4.47 17.67 9.15
N GLY A 88 -3.31 17.28 8.61
CA GLY A 88 -3.04 17.45 7.17
C GLY A 88 -3.66 16.37 6.28
N ILE A 89 -4.67 16.64 5.43
CA ILE A 89 -5.34 15.58 4.62
C ILE A 89 -4.38 14.87 3.63
N LYS A 90 -3.32 15.56 3.21
CA LYS A 90 -2.40 15.11 2.15
C LYS A 90 -1.28 14.22 2.68
N THR A 91 -0.94 13.20 1.90
CA THR A 91 0.31 12.43 2.04
C THR A 91 1.52 13.35 1.89
N SER A 92 2.56 13.15 2.69
CA SER A 92 3.75 14.00 2.67
C SER A 92 4.48 13.89 1.32
N ARG A 93 5.20 14.95 0.91
CA ARG A 93 6.00 14.91 -0.32
C ARG A 93 7.04 13.78 -0.30
N GLN A 94 7.64 13.52 0.86
CA GLN A 94 8.61 12.44 1.05
C GLN A 94 7.98 11.07 0.80
N ASP A 95 6.80 10.80 1.36
CA ASP A 95 6.08 9.56 1.11
C ASP A 95 5.68 9.43 -0.37
N LEU A 96 5.24 10.52 -0.98
CA LEU A 96 4.87 10.53 -2.41
C LEU A 96 6.07 10.17 -3.30
N ASP A 97 7.23 10.78 -3.06
CA ASP A 97 8.42 10.53 -3.85
C ASP A 97 8.99 9.11 -3.61
N LEU A 98 8.88 8.60 -2.38
CA LEU A 98 9.20 7.20 -2.07
C LEU A 98 8.29 6.22 -2.82
N ILE A 99 6.98 6.46 -2.85
CA ILE A 99 6.03 5.64 -3.61
C ILE A 99 6.39 5.64 -5.10
N LYS A 100 6.74 6.80 -5.69
CA LYS A 100 7.17 6.87 -7.11
C LYS A 100 8.40 6.01 -7.37
N SER A 101 9.39 6.09 -6.47
CA SER A 101 10.62 5.30 -6.57
C SER A 101 10.30 3.79 -6.50
N ARG A 102 9.46 3.38 -5.55
CA ARG A 102 9.08 1.98 -5.34
C ARG A 102 8.21 1.40 -6.45
N ILE A 103 7.43 2.21 -7.15
CA ILE A 103 6.73 1.78 -8.38
C ILE A 103 7.75 1.32 -9.43
N LYS A 104 8.83 2.09 -9.63
CA LYS A 104 9.89 1.71 -10.59
C LYS A 104 10.55 0.40 -10.20
N LEU A 105 10.78 0.18 -8.90
CA LEU A 105 11.31 -1.09 -8.38
C LEU A 105 10.35 -2.25 -8.63
N ALA A 106 9.06 -2.07 -8.37
CA ALA A 106 8.04 -3.09 -8.64
C ALA A 106 7.94 -3.43 -10.14
N GLU A 107 8.03 -2.43 -11.02
CA GLU A 107 8.05 -2.63 -12.46
C GLU A 107 9.30 -3.37 -12.95
N ALA A 108 10.46 -3.05 -12.37
CA ALA A 108 11.70 -3.74 -12.68
C ALA A 108 11.68 -5.20 -12.20
N ASP A 109 11.17 -5.45 -10.99
CA ASP A 109 10.96 -6.79 -10.44
C ASP A 109 10.01 -7.62 -11.31
N TYR A 110 8.87 -7.04 -11.71
CA TYR A 110 7.91 -7.73 -12.57
C TYR A 110 8.52 -8.14 -13.91
N LYS A 111 9.30 -7.25 -14.55
CA LYS A 111 9.99 -7.54 -15.83
C LYS A 111 11.05 -8.62 -15.73
N ARG A 112 11.58 -8.91 -14.55
CA ARG A 112 12.58 -9.98 -14.36
C ARG A 112 11.95 -11.37 -14.28
N ASP A 113 10.68 -11.41 -13.87
CA ASP A 113 9.95 -12.64 -13.61
C ASP A 113 8.94 -13.01 -14.71
N THR A 114 8.83 -12.17 -15.75
CA THR A 114 7.99 -12.38 -16.94
C THR A 114 8.83 -12.31 -18.20
#